data_AF-A0A1D9PU26-F1
#
_entry.id   AF-A0A1D9PU26-F1
#
_cell.length_a   1.000
_cell.length_b   1.000
_cell.length_c   1.000
_cell.angle_alpha   90.00
_cell.angle_beta   90.00
_cell.angle_gamma   90.00
#
_symmetry.space_group_name_H-M   'P 1'
#
loop_
_entity.id
_entity.type
_entity.pdbx_description
1 polymer ?
#
loop_
_entity_poly.entity_id
_entity_poly.type
_entity_poly.pdbx_seq_one_letter_code
_entity_poly.pdbx_strand_id
1 'polypeptide(L)'
;MSSAIDYHKFRKGETCNEEGCRARKFYIEDGKKFCQRGHEQAGFTQTQQDEDDWNQQGKKSRRKREEKEQVEKVFGGRDATQLYLQCYQLILWKQIHWLVSVKGFPAELETVVRDLWELRLRVLQGSRDVRSEYGTEFGSTTEGDDTDTDGTGYRSTTSTIMSRKRASRVKKNLPKLIETLGFCYLGILLLRLPTSLGEIYKWATRDEIIYTRAVKEIPKDMRTRLPGRYFRALEIHGILNGHRLHQTVFDMISFYNFNFEMVFPPINNKLLLHKHIRDLGLPVDIYTAVNHLTEILKYDFSYPIHNKRVYGTSGFPEYQLISLVVIATKLSQPFDDIVRHPDSDLDPTAARINWKKWQNIMAENPSQGLKRGDEIKITDGDVFKMTGAQMDDWMNWYHTTWILELFPLPDISVETTLGIVDPDPINRAKEVHKTLTLQKPAARVDDEERGGIVRPGEMYRRYRTVEELPESAKAFYEIAAKNVGTSLERLVHGVFTTEIQLEKWMLDERRKDLLEQEEVGNGQKGWKHDANEDDDQEEDRNQEEINDERDEDSPMKE
;
A
#
# COMPACT_ATOMS: atom_id res chain seq x y z
N MET A 1 -34.75 -75.96 16.87
CA MET A 1 -34.79 -74.91 15.84
C MET A 1 -34.69 -73.58 16.57
N SER A 2 -33.55 -72.89 16.46
CA SER A 2 -33.27 -71.64 17.18
C SER A 2 -34.07 -70.50 16.55
N SER A 3 -35.00 -69.92 17.30
CA SER A 3 -35.71 -68.69 16.96
C SER A 3 -34.70 -67.56 16.74
N ALA A 4 -34.80 -66.88 15.61
CA ALA A 4 -33.97 -65.71 15.32
C ALA A 4 -34.42 -64.55 16.22
N ILE A 5 -33.55 -64.12 17.13
CA ILE A 5 -33.80 -62.97 18.01
C ILE A 5 -33.69 -61.69 17.18
N ASP A 6 -34.75 -60.88 17.17
CA ASP A 6 -34.76 -59.59 16.48
C ASP A 6 -34.22 -58.48 17.38
N TYR A 7 -33.26 -57.70 16.88
CA TYR A 7 -32.52 -56.71 17.66
C TYR A 7 -32.88 -55.28 17.22
N HIS A 8 -33.40 -54.49 18.14
CA HIS A 8 -33.68 -53.07 17.96
C HIS A 8 -32.58 -52.18 18.56
N LYS A 9 -32.41 -50.97 18.03
CA LYS A 9 -31.39 -50.02 18.52
C LYS A 9 -31.97 -49.11 19.61
N PHE A 10 -31.19 -48.82 20.66
CA PHE A 10 -31.57 -47.80 21.65
C PHE A 10 -31.67 -46.41 21.00
N ARG A 11 -32.50 -45.53 21.57
CA ARG A 11 -32.64 -44.13 21.11
C ARG A 11 -31.34 -43.36 21.37
N LYS A 12 -31.12 -42.24 20.64
CA LYS A 12 -29.94 -41.39 20.85
C LYS A 12 -29.90 -40.90 22.31
N GLY A 13 -28.87 -41.33 23.05
CA GLY A 13 -28.65 -40.97 24.47
C GLY A 13 -29.02 -42.07 25.47
N GLU A 14 -29.73 -43.12 25.05
CA GLU A 14 -30.05 -44.26 25.91
C GLU A 14 -29.04 -45.40 25.71
N THR A 15 -28.61 -46.02 26.82
CA THR A 15 -27.80 -47.25 26.84
C THR A 15 -28.39 -48.23 27.84
N CYS A 16 -27.84 -49.45 27.89
CA CYS A 16 -28.15 -50.39 28.97
C CYS A 16 -27.92 -49.73 30.35
N ASN A 17 -28.87 -49.90 31.28
CA ASN A 17 -28.84 -49.29 32.62
C ASN A 17 -27.81 -49.94 33.56
N GLU A 18 -27.28 -51.10 33.22
CA GLU A 18 -26.31 -51.82 34.05
C GLU A 18 -24.91 -51.23 33.93
N GLU A 19 -24.26 -51.02 35.07
CA GLU A 19 -22.98 -50.33 35.19
C GLU A 19 -21.90 -51.03 34.34
N GLY A 20 -21.30 -50.28 33.40
CA GLY A 20 -20.27 -50.81 32.48
C GLY A 20 -20.79 -51.46 31.19
N CYS A 21 -22.10 -51.61 30.98
CA CYS A 21 -22.64 -52.21 29.76
C CYS A 21 -22.91 -51.18 28.64
N ARG A 22 -22.07 -51.16 27.60
CA ARG A 22 -22.21 -50.27 26.43
C ARG A 22 -23.04 -50.84 25.27
N ALA A 23 -23.97 -51.75 25.54
CA ALA A 23 -24.81 -52.33 24.50
C ALA A 23 -25.70 -51.26 23.84
N ARG A 24 -25.67 -51.18 22.50
CA ARG A 24 -26.45 -50.22 21.69
C ARG A 24 -27.69 -50.84 21.05
N LYS A 25 -27.91 -52.14 21.26
CA LYS A 25 -29.07 -52.89 20.78
C LYS A 25 -29.74 -53.65 21.93
N PHE A 26 -31.03 -53.88 21.81
CA PHE A 26 -31.86 -54.65 22.72
C PHE A 26 -32.80 -55.56 21.94
N TYR A 27 -33.27 -56.64 22.57
CA TYR A 27 -34.33 -57.50 22.06
C TYR A 27 -35.42 -57.64 23.13
N ILE A 28 -36.59 -58.11 22.72
CA ILE A 28 -37.72 -58.33 23.63
C ILE A 28 -38.01 -59.83 23.64
N GLU A 29 -38.03 -60.41 24.82
CA GLU A 29 -38.35 -61.83 25.04
C GLU A 29 -39.30 -61.89 26.24
N ASP A 30 -40.41 -62.60 26.10
CA ASP A 30 -41.46 -62.75 27.12
C ASP A 30 -41.91 -61.43 27.79
N GLY A 31 -42.12 -60.38 26.98
CA GLY A 31 -42.62 -59.08 27.44
C GLY A 31 -41.60 -58.23 28.21
N LYS A 32 -40.35 -58.70 28.33
CA LYS A 32 -39.23 -58.01 29.00
C LYS A 32 -38.19 -57.55 27.99
N LYS A 33 -37.53 -56.43 28.28
CA LYS A 33 -36.52 -55.84 27.41
C LYS A 33 -35.12 -56.26 27.86
N PHE A 34 -34.38 -56.96 27.00
CA PHE A 34 -33.01 -57.39 27.26
C PHE A 34 -32.02 -56.64 26.37
N CYS A 35 -30.88 -56.22 26.91
CA CYS A 35 -29.81 -55.68 26.07
C CYS A 35 -29.17 -56.80 25.22
N GLN A 36 -28.39 -56.46 24.19
CA GLN A 36 -27.69 -57.45 23.36
C GLN A 36 -26.79 -58.41 24.16
N ARG A 37 -26.38 -58.03 25.37
CA ARG A 37 -25.55 -58.84 26.27
C ARG A 37 -26.37 -59.62 27.31
N GLY A 38 -27.71 -59.59 27.24
CA GLY A 38 -28.61 -60.36 28.11
C GLY A 38 -29.04 -59.66 29.40
N HIS A 39 -28.77 -58.36 29.57
CA HIS A 39 -29.14 -57.63 30.80
C HIS A 39 -30.60 -57.13 30.72
N GLU A 40 -31.42 -57.50 31.70
CA GLU A 40 -32.81 -57.08 31.81
C GLU A 40 -32.91 -55.57 32.12
N GLN A 41 -33.70 -54.84 31.32
CA GLN A 41 -33.96 -53.41 31.52
C GLN A 41 -35.27 -53.25 32.30
N ALA A 42 -35.17 -52.86 33.58
CA ALA A 42 -36.33 -52.57 34.40
C ALA A 42 -37.12 -51.35 33.87
N GLY A 43 -38.45 -51.41 33.94
CA GLY A 43 -39.35 -50.31 33.55
C GLY A 43 -39.94 -50.38 32.13
N PHE A 44 -39.66 -51.45 31.37
CA PHE A 44 -40.34 -51.72 30.11
C PHE A 44 -41.53 -52.66 30.33
N THR A 45 -42.75 -52.16 30.14
CA THR A 45 -43.98 -52.97 30.07
C THR A 45 -44.50 -52.95 28.65
N GLN A 46 -44.51 -54.11 27.99
CA GLN A 46 -45.17 -54.25 26.69
C GLN A 46 -46.68 -54.20 26.91
N THR A 47 -47.29 -53.06 26.61
CA THR A 47 -48.75 -52.96 26.55
C THR A 47 -49.20 -53.61 25.25
N GLN A 48 -49.88 -54.76 25.34
CA GLN A 48 -50.67 -55.26 24.23
C GLN A 48 -51.81 -54.25 24.00
N GLN A 49 -51.85 -53.66 22.82
CA GLN A 49 -53.07 -52.99 22.36
C GLN A 49 -53.96 -54.10 21.79
N ASP A 50 -55.13 -54.28 22.39
CA ASP A 50 -56.15 -55.18 21.88
C ASP A 50 -56.53 -54.75 20.45
N GLU A 51 -56.52 -55.70 19.51
CA GLU A 51 -56.73 -55.45 18.08
C GLU A 51 -58.13 -54.85 17.77
N ASP A 52 -59.08 -54.97 18.70
CA ASP A 52 -60.46 -54.50 18.55
C ASP A 52 -60.65 -52.98 18.74
N ASP A 53 -59.63 -52.24 19.20
CA ASP A 53 -59.74 -50.80 19.47
C ASP A 53 -59.17 -49.90 18.35
N TRP A 54 -58.85 -50.50 17.19
CA TRP A 54 -58.23 -49.83 16.04
C TRP A 54 -59.11 -48.71 15.43
N ASN A 55 -60.43 -48.74 15.65
CA ASN A 55 -61.36 -47.76 15.06
C ASN A 55 -61.62 -46.51 15.93
N GLN A 56 -61.08 -46.41 17.16
CA GLN A 56 -61.37 -45.28 18.06
C GLN A 56 -60.26 -44.22 18.15
N GLN A 57 -59.11 -44.42 17.50
CA GLN A 57 -58.07 -43.39 17.45
C GLN A 57 -58.32 -42.41 16.30
N GLY A 58 -58.95 -41.27 16.62
CA GLY A 58 -59.08 -40.15 15.69
C GLY A 58 -57.73 -39.79 15.06
N LYS A 59 -57.71 -39.66 13.72
CA LYS A 59 -56.51 -39.35 12.92
C LYS A 59 -55.76 -38.16 13.51
N LYS A 60 -54.65 -38.41 14.22
CA LYS A 60 -53.69 -37.37 14.59
C LYS A 60 -52.96 -36.93 13.32
N SER A 61 -53.51 -35.97 12.58
CA SER A 61 -52.75 -35.32 11.52
C SER A 61 -51.66 -34.49 12.19
N ARG A 62 -50.43 -34.98 12.11
CA ARG A 62 -49.27 -34.14 12.40
C ARG A 62 -49.23 -33.13 11.26
N ARG A 63 -49.66 -31.89 11.53
CA ARG A 63 -49.61 -30.79 10.55
C ARG A 63 -48.16 -30.71 10.06
N LYS A 64 -47.90 -31.19 8.84
CA LYS A 64 -46.57 -31.14 8.22
C LYS A 64 -46.24 -29.66 8.19
N ARG A 65 -45.21 -29.25 8.94
CA ARG A 65 -44.72 -27.88 8.92
C ARG A 65 -44.49 -27.56 7.44
N GLU A 66 -45.23 -26.62 6.89
CA GLU A 66 -44.98 -26.13 5.54
C GLU A 66 -43.51 -25.73 5.51
N GLU A 67 -42.74 -26.41 4.67
CA GLU A 67 -41.40 -25.99 4.32
C GLU A 67 -41.57 -24.65 3.61
N LYS A 68 -41.60 -23.57 4.38
CA LYS A 68 -41.34 -22.25 3.84
C LYS A 68 -40.00 -22.40 3.13
N GLU A 69 -39.98 -22.23 1.81
CA GLU A 69 -38.75 -22.08 1.06
C GLU A 69 -37.87 -21.12 1.86
N GLN A 70 -36.79 -21.64 2.44
CA GLN A 70 -35.75 -20.79 2.97
C GLN A 70 -35.11 -20.19 1.72
N VAL A 71 -35.69 -19.09 1.23
CA VAL A 71 -34.98 -18.21 0.32
C VAL A 71 -33.74 -17.83 1.09
N GLU A 72 -32.59 -18.39 0.70
CA GLU A 72 -31.32 -18.06 1.31
C GLU A 72 -31.20 -16.53 1.22
N LYS A 73 -31.35 -15.86 2.37
CA LYS A 73 -31.31 -14.40 2.43
C LYS A 73 -29.96 -13.86 1.95
N VAL A 74 -28.94 -14.71 1.92
CA VAL A 74 -27.55 -14.41 1.62
C VAL A 74 -27.09 -15.38 0.54
N PHE A 75 -26.48 -14.86 -0.53
CA PHE A 75 -25.94 -15.73 -1.58
C PHE A 75 -24.76 -16.57 -1.06
N GLY A 76 -24.69 -17.82 -1.51
CA GLY A 76 -23.56 -18.73 -1.29
C GLY A 76 -22.51 -18.68 -2.40
N GLY A 77 -21.33 -19.23 -2.12
CA GLY A 77 -20.33 -19.63 -3.13
C GLY A 77 -20.02 -18.60 -4.24
N ARG A 78 -20.38 -18.97 -5.48
CA ARG A 78 -20.05 -18.23 -6.71
C ARG A 78 -20.87 -16.95 -6.86
N ASP A 79 -22.16 -17.03 -6.58
CA ASP A 79 -23.09 -15.90 -6.72
C ASP A 79 -22.75 -14.81 -5.71
N ALA A 80 -22.32 -15.19 -4.51
CA ALA A 80 -21.77 -14.25 -3.53
C ALA A 80 -20.53 -13.52 -4.02
N THR A 81 -19.65 -14.22 -4.73
CA THR A 81 -18.42 -13.65 -5.29
C THR A 81 -18.74 -12.68 -6.41
N GLN A 82 -19.70 -13.01 -7.27
CA GLN A 82 -20.18 -12.12 -8.32
C GLN A 82 -20.85 -10.87 -7.76
N LEU A 83 -21.73 -11.02 -6.76
CA LEU A 83 -22.35 -9.90 -6.06
C LEU A 83 -21.30 -9.00 -5.41
N TYR A 84 -20.27 -9.56 -4.79
CA TYR A 84 -19.15 -8.79 -4.25
C TYR A 84 -18.45 -7.95 -5.32
N LEU A 85 -18.17 -8.53 -6.50
CA LEU A 85 -17.55 -7.80 -7.61
C LEU A 85 -18.46 -6.70 -8.17
N GLN A 86 -19.78 -6.91 -8.22
CA GLN A 86 -20.75 -5.89 -8.60
C GLN A 86 -20.79 -4.73 -7.59
N CYS A 87 -20.81 -5.04 -6.30
CA CYS A 87 -20.70 -4.05 -5.23
C CYS A 87 -19.40 -3.24 -5.33
N TYR A 88 -18.27 -3.93 -5.56
CA TYR A 88 -16.96 -3.30 -5.73
C TYR A 88 -16.92 -2.38 -6.95
N GLN A 89 -17.47 -2.82 -8.08
CA GLN A 89 -17.57 -2.02 -9.31
C GLN A 89 -18.42 -0.77 -9.11
N LEU A 90 -19.54 -0.88 -8.38
CA LEU A 90 -20.38 0.27 -8.07
C LEU A 90 -19.63 1.32 -7.23
N ILE A 91 -18.87 0.87 -6.22
CA ILE A 91 -18.05 1.77 -5.39
C ILE A 91 -16.99 2.45 -6.26
N LEU A 92 -16.26 1.69 -7.07
CA LEU A 92 -15.23 2.22 -7.97
C LEU A 92 -15.82 3.25 -8.94
N TRP A 93 -16.97 2.95 -9.54
CA TRP A 93 -17.67 3.88 -10.43
C TRP A 93 -18.05 5.18 -9.70
N LYS A 94 -18.64 5.12 -8.49
CA LYS A 94 -18.98 6.31 -7.71
C LYS A 94 -17.74 7.16 -7.38
N GLN A 95 -16.62 6.53 -7.03
CA GLN A 95 -15.36 7.21 -6.78
C GLN A 95 -14.85 7.97 -8.02
N ILE A 96 -14.87 7.33 -9.18
CA ILE A 96 -14.41 7.95 -10.43
C ILE A 96 -15.37 9.05 -10.89
N HIS A 97 -16.68 8.79 -10.82
CA HIS A 97 -17.70 9.78 -11.14
C HIS A 97 -17.53 11.05 -10.29
N TRP A 98 -17.21 10.90 -9.00
CA TRP A 98 -16.89 12.04 -8.13
C TRP A 98 -15.63 12.79 -8.59
N LEU A 99 -14.56 12.08 -8.98
CA LEU A 99 -13.36 12.72 -9.52
C LEU A 99 -13.65 13.54 -10.79
N VAL A 100 -14.48 13.02 -11.70
CA VAL A 100 -14.83 13.71 -12.95
C VAL A 100 -15.79 14.88 -12.68
N SER A 101 -16.89 14.63 -11.98
CA SER A 101 -17.97 15.63 -11.80
C SER A 101 -17.64 16.73 -10.78
N VAL A 102 -16.99 16.40 -9.67
CA VAL A 102 -16.73 17.33 -8.57
C VAL A 102 -15.31 17.89 -8.62
N LYS A 103 -14.30 17.04 -8.88
CA LYS A 103 -12.90 17.48 -8.94
C LYS A 103 -12.46 17.93 -10.35
N GLY A 104 -13.31 17.80 -11.37
CA GLY A 104 -13.05 18.30 -12.72
C GLY A 104 -12.01 17.50 -13.51
N PHE A 105 -11.83 16.21 -13.19
CA PHE A 105 -10.94 15.34 -13.95
C PHE A 105 -11.50 15.06 -15.37
N PRO A 106 -10.62 14.77 -16.35
CA PRO A 106 -11.04 14.40 -17.71
C PRO A 106 -11.96 13.17 -17.71
N ALA A 107 -12.96 13.15 -18.59
CA ALA A 107 -13.90 12.03 -18.73
C ALA A 107 -13.21 10.74 -19.20
N GLU A 108 -12.07 10.86 -19.87
CA GLU A 108 -11.18 9.76 -20.27
C GLU A 108 -10.74 8.92 -19.08
N LEU A 109 -10.68 9.49 -17.87
CA LEU A 109 -10.33 8.76 -16.65
C LEU A 109 -11.28 7.59 -16.39
N GLU A 110 -12.58 7.78 -16.63
CA GLU A 110 -13.57 6.72 -16.48
C GLU A 110 -13.31 5.56 -17.45
N THR A 111 -13.00 5.89 -18.70
CA THR A 111 -12.69 4.89 -19.72
C THR A 111 -11.42 4.11 -19.37
N VAL A 112 -10.33 4.80 -19.02
CA VAL A 112 -9.06 4.15 -18.66
C VAL A 112 -9.23 3.22 -17.46
N VAL A 113 -9.92 3.66 -16.40
CA VAL A 113 -10.10 2.82 -15.21
C VAL A 113 -11.05 1.66 -15.48
N ARG A 114 -12.09 1.86 -16.30
CA ARG A 114 -12.97 0.77 -16.76
C ARG A 114 -12.18 -0.30 -17.50
N ASP A 115 -11.29 0.09 -18.41
CA ASP A 115 -10.49 -0.86 -19.20
C ASP A 115 -9.48 -1.61 -18.30
N LEU A 116 -8.83 -0.93 -17.35
CA LEU A 116 -7.99 -1.58 -16.33
C LEU A 116 -8.79 -2.60 -15.50
N TRP A 117 -9.98 -2.21 -15.06
CA TRP A 117 -10.86 -3.10 -14.29
C TRP A 117 -11.31 -4.29 -15.12
N GLU A 118 -11.61 -4.11 -16.40
CA GLU A 118 -11.95 -5.19 -17.32
C GLU A 118 -10.80 -6.20 -17.45
N LEU A 119 -9.56 -5.73 -17.65
CA LEU A 119 -8.37 -6.58 -17.68
C LEU A 119 -8.23 -7.38 -16.37
N ARG A 120 -8.44 -6.73 -15.22
CA ARG A 120 -8.43 -7.40 -13.91
C ARG A 120 -9.51 -8.48 -13.83
N LEU A 121 -10.73 -8.20 -14.28
CA LEU A 121 -11.83 -9.16 -14.31
C LEU A 121 -11.52 -10.35 -15.22
N ARG A 122 -10.90 -10.12 -16.39
CA ARG A 122 -10.48 -11.21 -17.29
C ARG A 122 -9.52 -12.19 -16.63
N VAL A 123 -8.60 -11.73 -15.77
CA VAL A 123 -7.71 -12.65 -15.02
C VAL A 123 -8.46 -13.39 -13.91
N LEU A 124 -9.40 -12.71 -13.24
CA LEU A 124 -10.25 -13.33 -12.22
C LEU A 124 -11.18 -14.40 -12.83
N GLN A 125 -11.60 -14.20 -14.08
CA GLN A 125 -12.40 -15.13 -14.87
C GLN A 125 -11.55 -16.23 -15.53
N GLY A 126 -10.44 -15.89 -16.19
CA GLY A 126 -9.54 -16.82 -16.87
C GLY A 126 -8.79 -17.78 -15.95
N SER A 127 -8.55 -17.40 -14.69
CA SER A 127 -8.13 -18.36 -13.65
C SER A 127 -9.18 -19.46 -13.38
N ARG A 128 -10.41 -19.34 -13.91
CA ARG A 128 -11.51 -20.30 -13.75
C ARG A 128 -11.63 -21.30 -14.92
N ASP A 129 -11.25 -20.94 -16.15
CA ASP A 129 -11.60 -21.74 -17.34
C ASP A 129 -10.56 -22.80 -17.78
N VAL A 130 -9.29 -22.68 -17.42
CA VAL A 130 -8.19 -23.58 -17.89
C VAL A 130 -8.32 -25.05 -17.40
N ARG A 131 -9.41 -25.45 -16.74
CA ARG A 131 -9.65 -26.86 -16.34
C ARG A 131 -11.08 -27.37 -16.52
N SER A 132 -11.93 -26.68 -17.29
CA SER A 132 -13.30 -27.14 -17.55
C SER A 132 -13.50 -27.72 -18.96
N GLU A 133 -12.45 -28.28 -19.58
CA GLU A 133 -12.58 -28.90 -20.91
C GLU A 133 -12.43 -30.43 -20.92
N TYR A 134 -12.04 -31.05 -19.80
CA TYR A 134 -12.11 -32.52 -19.65
C TYR A 134 -12.51 -32.89 -18.23
N GLY A 135 -13.81 -33.12 -18.01
CA GLY A 135 -14.33 -33.58 -16.73
C GLY A 135 -15.84 -33.49 -16.64
N THR A 136 -16.52 -34.45 -17.25
CA THR A 136 -17.96 -34.72 -17.15
C THR A 136 -18.42 -34.78 -15.69
N GLU A 137 -19.46 -34.00 -15.41
CA GLU A 137 -20.54 -34.15 -14.42
C GLU A 137 -20.30 -34.54 -12.95
N PHE A 138 -21.13 -33.88 -12.12
CA PHE A 138 -21.57 -34.25 -10.78
C PHE A 138 -20.63 -33.92 -9.60
N GLY A 139 -20.74 -32.67 -9.12
CA GLY A 139 -20.19 -32.22 -7.84
C GLY A 139 -21.24 -31.50 -7.00
N SER A 140 -21.96 -32.29 -6.21
CA SER A 140 -22.91 -31.87 -5.16
C SER A 140 -22.35 -30.75 -4.28
N THR A 141 -23.06 -29.63 -4.22
CA THR A 141 -22.82 -28.55 -3.25
C THR A 141 -23.57 -28.88 -1.95
N THR A 142 -22.89 -29.51 -1.01
CA THR A 142 -23.28 -29.49 0.40
C THR A 142 -22.15 -28.86 1.20
N GLU A 143 -22.29 -27.57 1.49
CA GLU A 143 -21.53 -26.93 2.56
C GLU A 143 -22.19 -27.36 3.88
N GLY A 144 -21.65 -28.43 4.47
CA GLY A 144 -22.01 -28.88 5.80
C GLY A 144 -21.32 -28.02 6.85
N ASP A 145 -22.15 -27.38 7.67
CA ASP A 145 -21.83 -26.74 8.93
C ASP A 145 -21.02 -27.70 9.84
N ASP A 146 -19.92 -27.21 10.39
CA ASP A 146 -19.04 -27.97 11.29
C ASP A 146 -19.75 -28.19 12.63
N THR A 147 -20.42 -29.32 12.78
CA THR A 147 -20.65 -29.94 14.09
C THR A 147 -19.94 -31.28 14.14
N ASP A 148 -18.93 -31.34 15.02
CA ASP A 148 -18.16 -32.53 15.40
C ASP A 148 -19.00 -33.80 15.35
N THR A 149 -18.64 -34.71 14.44
CA THR A 149 -18.97 -36.14 14.56
C THR A 149 -17.87 -36.96 13.88
N ASP A 150 -17.15 -37.74 14.68
CA ASP A 150 -16.21 -38.76 14.23
C ASP A 150 -16.89 -39.73 13.26
N GLY A 151 -16.53 -39.61 11.98
CA GLY A 151 -16.91 -40.50 10.90
C GLY A 151 -15.68 -40.88 10.12
N THR A 152 -15.12 -42.04 10.44
CA THR A 152 -14.02 -42.70 9.71
C THR A 152 -14.40 -42.91 8.25
N GLY A 153 -14.00 -41.98 7.40
CA GLY A 153 -14.04 -42.09 5.94
C GLY A 153 -12.71 -41.60 5.40
N TYR A 154 -11.94 -42.50 4.79
CA TYR A 154 -10.67 -42.21 4.12
C TYR A 154 -10.92 -41.27 2.92
N ARG A 155 -11.05 -39.96 3.18
CA ARG A 155 -10.86 -38.93 2.17
C ARG A 155 -9.37 -38.61 2.14
N SER A 156 -8.72 -38.88 1.00
CA SER A 156 -7.30 -38.63 0.79
C SER A 156 -6.90 -37.23 1.28
N THR A 157 -5.93 -37.16 2.19
CA THR A 157 -5.39 -35.91 2.76
C THR A 157 -4.98 -34.90 1.70
N THR A 158 -4.61 -35.38 0.51
CA THR A 158 -4.22 -34.59 -0.66
C THR A 158 -5.36 -33.73 -1.23
N SER A 159 -6.61 -34.21 -1.26
CA SER A 159 -7.74 -33.46 -1.83
C SER A 159 -8.15 -32.29 -0.94
N THR A 160 -8.06 -32.47 0.38
CA THR A 160 -8.33 -31.43 1.38
C THR A 160 -7.26 -30.34 1.35
N ILE A 161 -5.98 -30.71 1.17
CA ILE A 161 -4.86 -29.76 1.03
C ILE A 161 -4.95 -28.99 -0.30
N MET A 162 -5.30 -29.66 -1.41
CA MET A 162 -5.50 -29.03 -2.72
C MET A 162 -6.68 -28.05 -2.72
N SER A 163 -7.80 -28.43 -2.09
CA SER A 163 -8.97 -27.57 -1.87
C SER A 163 -8.61 -26.31 -1.07
N ARG A 164 -7.88 -26.47 0.05
CA ARG A 164 -7.40 -25.33 0.86
C ARG A 164 -6.43 -24.43 0.09
N LYS A 165 -5.51 -25.00 -0.71
CA LYS A 165 -4.61 -24.22 -1.58
C LYS A 165 -5.36 -23.48 -2.70
N ARG A 166 -6.41 -24.07 -3.27
CA ARG A 166 -7.25 -23.44 -4.31
C ARG A 166 -8.12 -22.33 -3.74
N ALA A 167 -8.78 -22.56 -2.61
CA ALA A 167 -9.52 -21.54 -1.87
C ALA A 167 -8.59 -20.39 -1.40
N SER A 168 -7.35 -20.70 -1.02
CA SER A 168 -6.32 -19.71 -0.68
C SER A 168 -5.92 -18.84 -1.89
N ARG A 169 -5.75 -19.40 -3.09
CA ARG A 169 -5.46 -18.63 -4.31
C ARG A 169 -6.62 -17.73 -4.73
N VAL A 170 -7.85 -18.24 -4.68
CA VAL A 170 -9.06 -17.44 -5.00
C VAL A 170 -9.22 -16.29 -4.00
N LYS A 171 -8.98 -16.53 -2.70
CA LYS A 171 -8.94 -15.48 -1.67
C LYS A 171 -7.81 -14.46 -1.88
N LYS A 172 -6.66 -14.88 -2.40
CA LYS A 172 -5.53 -13.98 -2.70
C LYS A 172 -5.80 -13.08 -3.91
N ASN A 173 -6.64 -13.52 -4.84
CA ASN A 173 -6.88 -12.79 -6.09
C ASN A 173 -8.07 -11.82 -5.99
N LEU A 174 -8.97 -12.00 -5.03
CA LEU A 174 -10.09 -11.08 -4.80
C LEU A 174 -9.59 -9.67 -4.51
N PRO A 175 -10.13 -8.64 -5.20
CA PRO A 175 -9.69 -7.26 -5.05
C PRO A 175 -10.08 -6.74 -3.68
N LYS A 176 -9.17 -6.00 -3.05
CA LYS A 176 -9.41 -5.34 -1.75
C LYS A 176 -9.94 -3.93 -1.98
N LEU A 177 -10.73 -3.38 -1.05
CA LEU A 177 -11.25 -2.02 -1.19
C LEU A 177 -10.16 -0.94 -1.37
N ILE A 178 -8.98 -1.10 -0.75
CA ILE A 178 -7.83 -0.20 -0.98
C ILE A 178 -7.35 -0.19 -2.44
N GLU A 179 -7.56 -1.26 -3.20
CA GLU A 179 -7.24 -1.31 -4.63
C GLU A 179 -8.14 -0.35 -5.43
N THR A 180 -9.33 0.05 -4.96
CA THR A 180 -10.16 1.02 -5.70
C THR A 180 -9.51 2.40 -5.78
N LEU A 181 -8.90 2.85 -4.68
CA LEU A 181 -8.07 4.06 -4.65
C LEU A 181 -6.84 3.91 -5.54
N GLY A 182 -6.25 2.71 -5.55
CA GLY A 182 -5.17 2.36 -6.47
C GLY A 182 -5.59 2.45 -7.93
N PHE A 183 -6.77 1.95 -8.30
CA PHE A 183 -7.33 2.05 -9.65
C PHE A 183 -7.49 3.52 -10.09
N CYS A 184 -8.03 4.36 -9.21
CA CYS A 184 -8.13 5.80 -9.47
C CYS A 184 -6.75 6.40 -9.76
N TYR A 185 -5.75 6.08 -8.93
CA TYR A 185 -4.38 6.56 -9.13
C TYR A 185 -3.72 6.03 -10.43
N LEU A 186 -3.92 4.74 -10.77
CA LEU A 186 -3.36 4.18 -12.00
C LEU A 186 -3.93 4.85 -13.25
N GLY A 187 -5.24 5.18 -13.25
CA GLY A 187 -5.84 5.96 -14.33
C GLY A 187 -5.23 7.36 -14.44
N ILE A 188 -5.04 8.04 -13.32
CA ILE A 188 -4.37 9.35 -13.23
C ILE A 188 -2.93 9.27 -13.77
N LEU A 189 -2.20 8.21 -13.41
CA LEU A 189 -0.83 7.96 -13.85
C LEU A 189 -0.75 7.76 -15.37
N LEU A 190 -1.65 6.94 -15.94
CA LEU A 190 -1.72 6.70 -17.39
C LEU A 190 -2.07 7.97 -18.17
N LEU A 191 -2.95 8.82 -17.62
CA LEU A 191 -3.30 10.12 -18.20
C LEU A 191 -2.27 11.23 -17.90
N ARG A 192 -1.17 10.92 -17.20
CA ARG A 192 -0.10 11.87 -16.85
C ARG A 192 -0.57 13.10 -16.07
N LEU A 193 -1.63 12.96 -15.28
CA LEU A 193 -2.22 14.08 -14.53
C LEU A 193 -1.34 14.47 -13.31
N PRO A 194 -1.31 15.76 -12.91
CA PRO A 194 -0.46 16.26 -11.82
C PRO A 194 -1.08 16.04 -10.43
N THR A 195 -1.56 14.83 -10.16
CA THR A 195 -2.17 14.44 -8.88
C THR A 195 -1.30 13.40 -8.21
N SER A 196 -0.91 13.64 -6.96
CA SER A 196 -0.09 12.68 -6.19
C SER A 196 -0.98 11.67 -5.47
N LEU A 197 -0.43 10.51 -5.13
CA LEU A 197 -1.10 9.52 -4.29
C LEU A 197 -1.41 10.08 -2.90
N GLY A 198 -0.60 11.03 -2.43
CA GLY A 198 -0.86 11.80 -1.21
C GLY A 198 -2.17 12.59 -1.23
N GLU A 199 -2.64 13.05 -2.39
CA GLU A 199 -3.94 13.72 -2.49
C GLU A 199 -5.10 12.75 -2.42
N ILE A 200 -4.99 11.59 -3.09
CA ILE A 200 -6.00 10.53 -2.96
C ILE A 200 -6.08 10.06 -1.50
N TYR A 201 -4.94 9.97 -0.83
CA TYR A 201 -4.88 9.72 0.60
C TYR A 201 -5.59 10.80 1.42
N LYS A 202 -5.38 12.08 1.13
CA LYS A 202 -6.07 13.21 1.77
C LYS A 202 -7.58 13.15 1.54
N TRP A 203 -8.03 12.92 0.31
CA TRP A 203 -9.45 12.81 0.00
C TRP A 203 -10.11 11.63 0.72
N ALA A 204 -9.41 10.50 0.83
CA ALA A 204 -9.94 9.31 1.51
C ALA A 204 -9.98 9.49 3.03
N THR A 205 -8.96 10.16 3.61
CA THR A 205 -8.94 10.45 5.05
C THR A 205 -9.98 11.48 5.44
N ARG A 206 -10.19 12.53 4.63
CA ARG A 206 -11.22 13.56 4.84
C ARG A 206 -12.65 13.09 4.50
N ASP A 207 -12.84 11.83 4.12
CA ASP A 207 -14.12 11.29 3.65
C ASP A 207 -14.76 12.16 2.54
N GLU A 208 -13.92 12.69 1.65
CA GLU A 208 -14.33 13.37 0.42
C GLU A 208 -14.59 12.35 -0.69
N ILE A 209 -13.70 11.37 -0.81
CA ILE A 209 -13.88 10.20 -1.66
C ILE A 209 -14.36 9.02 -0.81
N ILE A 210 -15.37 8.31 -1.31
CA ILE A 210 -16.01 7.20 -0.60
C ILE A 210 -14.96 6.12 -0.28
N TYR A 211 -14.64 5.86 0.99
CA TYR A 211 -13.68 4.81 1.35
C TYR A 211 -14.04 4.07 2.65
N THR A 212 -14.06 4.77 3.79
CA THR A 212 -14.24 4.17 5.13
C THR A 212 -15.55 3.38 5.24
N ARG A 213 -16.65 3.95 4.73
CA ARG A 213 -17.99 3.33 4.80
C ARG A 213 -18.62 3.09 3.42
N ALA A 214 -17.85 2.53 2.51
CA ALA A 214 -18.31 2.28 1.15
C ALA A 214 -19.60 1.41 1.06
N VAL A 215 -19.89 0.59 2.08
CA VAL A 215 -21.12 -0.23 2.14
C VAL A 215 -22.40 0.60 2.27
N LYS A 216 -22.34 1.81 2.82
CA LYS A 216 -23.53 2.70 2.93
C LYS A 216 -24.05 3.12 1.56
N GLU A 217 -23.14 3.24 0.60
CA GLU A 217 -23.42 3.64 -0.78
C GLU A 217 -24.01 2.53 -1.64
N ILE A 218 -24.05 1.29 -1.13
CA ILE A 218 -24.58 0.12 -1.84
C ILE A 218 -26.09 0.00 -1.57
N PRO A 219 -26.92 -0.26 -2.60
CA PRO A 219 -28.35 -0.47 -2.44
C PRO A 219 -28.71 -1.53 -1.40
N LYS A 220 -29.80 -1.30 -0.65
CA LYS A 220 -30.26 -2.18 0.44
C LYS A 220 -30.43 -3.64 -0.02
N ASP A 221 -30.89 -3.86 -1.24
CA ASP A 221 -31.12 -5.20 -1.81
C ASP A 221 -29.84 -6.00 -2.04
N MET A 222 -28.77 -5.35 -2.50
CA MET A 222 -27.47 -6.00 -2.66
C MET A 222 -26.82 -6.24 -1.30
N ARG A 223 -26.98 -5.28 -0.38
CA ARG A 223 -26.38 -5.35 0.96
C ARG A 223 -26.95 -6.50 1.81
N THR A 224 -28.26 -6.72 1.76
CA THR A 224 -28.91 -7.81 2.53
C THR A 224 -28.50 -9.20 2.06
N ARG A 225 -28.15 -9.33 0.77
CA ARG A 225 -27.76 -10.60 0.14
C ARG A 225 -26.27 -10.90 0.21
N LEU A 226 -25.46 -9.96 0.72
CA LEU A 226 -24.01 -10.08 0.77
C LEU A 226 -23.57 -10.86 2.01
N PRO A 227 -22.73 -11.91 1.89
CA PRO A 227 -22.16 -12.58 3.05
C PRO A 227 -21.34 -11.66 3.95
N GLY A 228 -21.39 -11.92 5.26
CA GLY A 228 -20.67 -11.12 6.27
C GLY A 228 -19.16 -10.98 6.02
N ARG A 229 -18.51 -11.97 5.40
CA ARG A 229 -17.09 -11.88 5.00
C ARG A 229 -16.81 -10.77 3.98
N TYR A 230 -17.70 -10.59 3.01
CA TYR A 230 -17.58 -9.59 1.95
C TYR A 230 -18.06 -8.23 2.45
N PHE A 231 -19.08 -8.23 3.31
CA PHE A 231 -19.52 -7.04 4.02
C PHE A 231 -18.35 -6.39 4.79
N ARG A 232 -17.63 -7.17 5.62
CA ARG A 232 -16.42 -6.72 6.33
C ARG A 232 -15.25 -6.34 5.41
N ALA A 233 -15.22 -6.81 4.17
CA ALA A 233 -14.18 -6.46 3.22
C ALA A 233 -14.43 -5.09 2.55
N LEU A 234 -15.69 -4.66 2.48
CA LEU A 234 -16.13 -3.37 1.94
C LEU A 234 -16.33 -2.30 3.03
N GLU A 235 -16.40 -2.71 4.31
CA GLU A 235 -16.50 -1.81 5.45
C GLU A 235 -15.15 -1.73 6.17
N ILE A 236 -14.50 -0.57 6.11
CA ILE A 236 -13.20 -0.34 6.74
C ILE A 236 -13.40 0.57 7.95
N HIS A 237 -13.20 0.02 9.14
CA HIS A 237 -13.24 0.79 10.38
C HIS A 237 -11.88 1.39 10.78
N GLY A 238 -10.81 1.05 10.06
CA GLY A 238 -9.44 1.44 10.40
C GLY A 238 -8.92 2.64 9.62
N ILE A 239 -7.95 3.35 10.20
CA ILE A 239 -7.25 4.47 9.56
C ILE A 239 -6.54 3.96 8.29
N LEU A 240 -6.69 4.71 7.19
CA LEU A 240 -5.93 4.45 5.97
C LEU A 240 -4.43 4.59 6.25
N ASN A 241 -3.68 3.53 6.01
CA ASN A 241 -2.24 3.57 6.07
C ASN A 241 -1.69 3.95 4.69
N GLY A 242 -1.10 5.13 4.59
CA GLY A 242 -0.60 5.66 3.33
C GLY A 242 0.54 4.83 2.72
N HIS A 243 1.44 4.27 3.54
CA HIS A 243 2.46 3.34 3.04
C HIS A 243 1.83 2.08 2.41
N ARG A 244 0.77 1.55 3.03
CA ARG A 244 0.02 0.42 2.48
C ARG A 244 -0.66 0.77 1.16
N LEU A 245 -1.08 2.02 0.97
CA LEU A 245 -1.62 2.51 -0.30
C LEU A 245 -0.54 2.53 -1.39
N HIS A 246 0.65 3.09 -1.09
CA HIS A 246 1.82 3.05 -1.99
C HIS A 246 2.21 1.62 -2.37
N GLN A 247 2.25 0.70 -1.40
CA GLN A 247 2.49 -0.72 -1.65
C GLN A 247 1.40 -1.36 -2.52
N THR A 248 0.13 -1.02 -2.29
CA THR A 248 -0.99 -1.57 -3.07
C THR A 248 -0.89 -1.13 -4.52
N VAL A 249 -0.60 0.16 -4.78
CA VAL A 249 -0.37 0.67 -6.13
C VAL A 249 0.78 -0.08 -6.80
N PHE A 250 1.90 -0.25 -6.10
CA PHE A 250 3.04 -0.99 -6.63
C PHE A 250 2.73 -2.45 -6.95
N ASP A 251 1.96 -3.13 -6.09
CA ASP A 251 1.50 -4.50 -6.33
C ASP A 251 0.56 -4.58 -7.53
N MET A 252 -0.31 -3.58 -7.73
CA MET A 252 -1.16 -3.48 -8.91
C MET A 252 -0.36 -3.25 -10.19
N ILE A 253 0.63 -2.34 -10.17
CA ILE A 253 1.54 -2.11 -11.31
C ILE A 253 2.29 -3.40 -11.65
N SER A 254 2.84 -4.07 -10.63
CA SER A 254 3.50 -5.37 -10.80
C SER A 254 2.56 -6.42 -11.37
N PHE A 255 1.28 -6.43 -10.95
CA PHE A 255 0.28 -7.34 -11.45
C PHE A 255 0.00 -7.10 -12.94
N TYR A 256 -0.18 -5.86 -13.39
CA TYR A 256 -0.44 -5.58 -14.79
C TYR A 256 0.79 -5.83 -15.67
N ASN A 257 1.98 -5.51 -15.18
CA ASN A 257 3.20 -5.83 -15.90
C ASN A 257 3.39 -7.35 -16.05
N PHE A 258 3.16 -8.13 -14.99
CA PHE A 258 3.32 -9.58 -15.04
C PHE A 258 2.28 -10.29 -15.93
N ASN A 259 1.02 -9.84 -15.94
CA ASN A 259 -0.06 -10.52 -16.65
C ASN A 259 -0.30 -10.00 -18.08
N PHE A 260 0.09 -8.76 -18.37
CA PHE A 260 -0.22 -8.10 -19.64
C PHE A 260 0.98 -7.38 -20.26
N GLU A 261 2.17 -7.47 -19.66
CA GLU A 261 3.38 -6.75 -20.10
C GLU A 261 3.17 -5.22 -20.18
N MET A 262 2.15 -4.71 -19.47
CA MET A 262 1.83 -3.30 -19.48
C MET A 262 2.87 -2.52 -18.69
N VAL A 263 3.40 -1.47 -19.31
CA VAL A 263 4.36 -0.56 -18.69
C VAL A 263 3.65 0.75 -18.35
N PHE A 264 3.68 1.11 -17.07
CA PHE A 264 3.17 2.40 -16.63
C PHE A 264 4.21 3.50 -16.86
N PRO A 265 3.79 4.71 -17.27
CA PRO A 265 4.71 5.82 -17.42
C PRO A 265 5.27 6.27 -16.06
N PRO A 266 6.42 6.97 -16.05
CA PRO A 266 6.91 7.61 -14.83
C PRO A 266 5.94 8.70 -14.37
N ILE A 267 6.00 9.04 -13.08
CA ILE A 267 5.15 10.12 -12.54
C ILE A 267 5.44 11.44 -13.25
N ASN A 268 4.47 12.36 -13.24
CA ASN A 268 4.64 13.70 -13.81
C ASN A 268 5.52 14.56 -12.89
N ASN A 269 6.81 14.23 -12.84
CA ASN A 269 7.81 14.78 -11.93
C ASN A 269 7.88 16.31 -11.99
N LYS A 270 7.85 16.92 -13.17
CA LYS A 270 7.94 18.39 -13.33
C LYS A 270 6.76 19.12 -12.66
N LEU A 271 5.53 18.67 -12.92
CA LEU A 271 4.34 19.31 -12.34
C LEU A 271 4.20 19.00 -10.85
N LEU A 272 4.52 17.77 -10.44
CA LEU A 272 4.51 17.38 -9.03
C LEU A 272 5.60 18.11 -8.23
N LEU A 273 6.77 18.35 -8.81
CA LEU A 273 7.84 19.14 -8.18
C LEU A 273 7.39 20.57 -7.93
N HIS A 274 6.87 21.24 -8.96
CA HIS A 274 6.33 22.59 -8.82
C HIS A 274 5.23 22.65 -7.75
N LYS A 275 4.37 21.63 -7.72
CA LYS A 275 3.32 21.49 -6.71
C LYS A 275 3.89 21.35 -5.30
N HIS A 276 4.87 20.47 -5.08
CA HIS A 276 5.51 20.32 -3.76
C HIS A 276 6.19 21.61 -3.30
N ILE A 277 6.86 22.33 -4.21
CA ILE A 277 7.49 23.63 -3.92
C ILE A 277 6.44 24.65 -3.49
N ARG A 278 5.35 24.76 -4.27
CA ARG A 278 4.22 25.65 -3.95
C ARG A 278 3.58 25.31 -2.61
N ASP A 279 3.26 24.03 -2.39
CA ASP A 279 2.54 23.58 -1.20
C ASP A 279 3.40 23.68 0.08
N LEU A 280 4.73 23.67 -0.05
CA LEU A 280 5.68 23.92 1.05
C LEU A 280 6.11 25.40 1.17
N GLY A 281 5.68 26.27 0.25
CA GLY A 281 6.07 27.68 0.22
C GLY A 281 7.56 27.91 -0.04
N LEU A 282 8.21 27.02 -0.78
CA LEU A 282 9.65 27.07 -1.04
C LEU A 282 10.00 28.07 -2.16
N PRO A 283 11.24 28.61 -2.20
CA PRO A 283 11.75 29.38 -3.32
C PRO A 283 11.83 28.56 -4.62
N VAL A 284 11.80 29.24 -5.76
CA VAL A 284 11.83 28.60 -7.09
C VAL A 284 13.17 27.90 -7.36
N ASP A 285 14.26 28.34 -6.73
CA ASP A 285 15.59 27.75 -6.89
C ASP A 285 15.67 26.29 -6.43
N ILE A 286 14.74 25.87 -5.56
CA ILE A 286 14.63 24.46 -5.17
C ILE A 286 14.25 23.60 -6.39
N TYR A 287 13.51 24.15 -7.36
CA TYR A 287 13.15 23.45 -8.59
C TYR A 287 14.39 23.09 -9.41
N THR A 288 15.30 24.04 -9.61
CA THR A 288 16.54 23.82 -10.37
C THR A 288 17.48 22.87 -9.63
N ALA A 289 17.62 23.06 -8.31
CA ALA A 289 18.42 22.17 -7.46
C ALA A 289 17.93 20.71 -7.52
N VAL A 290 16.62 20.46 -7.46
CA VAL A 290 16.07 19.10 -7.54
C VAL A 290 16.31 18.48 -8.92
N ASN A 291 16.23 19.25 -10.01
CA ASN A 291 16.55 18.73 -11.35
C ASN A 291 18.02 18.30 -11.44
N HIS A 292 18.94 19.10 -10.91
CA HIS A 292 20.37 18.73 -10.89
C HIS A 292 20.61 17.48 -10.03
N LEU A 293 19.99 17.38 -8.85
CA LEU A 293 20.08 16.18 -8.01
C LEU A 293 19.49 14.94 -8.70
N THR A 294 18.43 15.12 -9.48
CA THR A 294 17.81 14.04 -10.27
C THR A 294 18.78 13.52 -11.33
N GLU A 295 19.47 14.41 -12.03
CA GLU A 295 20.47 14.07 -13.05
C GLU A 295 21.68 13.34 -12.42
N ILE A 296 22.15 13.83 -11.28
CA ILE A 296 23.25 13.22 -10.51
C ILE A 296 22.90 11.79 -10.08
N LEU A 297 21.73 11.59 -9.47
CA LEU A 297 21.28 10.29 -8.95
C LEU A 297 20.66 9.39 -10.02
N LYS A 298 20.51 9.89 -11.26
CA LYS A 298 19.91 9.20 -12.41
C LYS A 298 18.53 8.62 -12.11
N TYR A 299 17.68 9.39 -11.42
CA TYR A 299 16.31 8.97 -11.14
C TYR A 299 15.41 9.18 -12.36
N ASP A 300 14.73 8.11 -12.77
CA ASP A 300 13.74 8.12 -13.86
C ASP A 300 12.29 8.31 -13.37
N PHE A 301 12.10 8.23 -12.05
CA PHE A 301 10.80 8.25 -11.37
C PHE A 301 9.79 7.22 -11.92
N SER A 302 10.29 6.08 -12.40
CA SER A 302 9.48 4.92 -12.74
C SER A 302 9.26 4.03 -11.52
N TYR A 303 8.24 3.16 -11.56
CA TYR A 303 8.06 2.19 -10.48
C TYR A 303 9.04 1.02 -10.66
N PRO A 304 9.81 0.62 -9.63
CA PRO A 304 10.83 -0.41 -9.75
C PRO A 304 10.22 -1.81 -9.79
N ILE A 305 9.82 -2.27 -10.98
CA ILE A 305 9.17 -3.58 -11.18
C ILE A 305 10.14 -4.73 -10.84
N HIS A 306 11.41 -4.56 -11.21
CA HIS A 306 12.49 -5.49 -10.91
C HIS A 306 13.18 -5.09 -9.59
N ASN A 307 13.52 -6.07 -8.75
CA ASN A 307 14.21 -5.88 -7.46
C ASN A 307 13.38 -5.25 -6.32
N LYS A 308 12.15 -5.75 -6.10
CA LYS A 308 11.26 -5.38 -4.97
C LYS A 308 11.95 -5.30 -3.59
N ARG A 309 12.95 -6.16 -3.34
CA ARG A 309 13.65 -6.24 -2.05
C ARG A 309 14.74 -5.19 -1.88
N VAL A 310 15.30 -4.67 -2.97
CA VAL A 310 16.46 -3.77 -2.95
C VAL A 310 16.04 -2.34 -2.65
N TYR A 311 14.93 -1.90 -3.23
CA TYR A 311 14.51 -0.50 -3.15
C TYR A 311 13.60 -0.18 -1.96
N GLY A 312 12.93 -1.18 -1.37
CA GLY A 312 12.10 -1.01 -0.18
C GLY A 312 11.11 0.15 -0.31
N THR A 313 11.06 1.00 0.72
CA THR A 313 10.19 2.19 0.76
C THR A 313 10.75 3.37 -0.05
N SER A 314 12.07 3.44 -0.22
CA SER A 314 12.78 4.48 -0.98
C SER A 314 12.72 4.28 -2.50
N GLY A 315 12.15 3.17 -2.95
CA GLY A 315 11.91 2.87 -4.36
C GLY A 315 10.68 3.53 -4.96
N PHE A 316 9.77 4.08 -4.14
CA PHE A 316 8.57 4.70 -4.70
C PHE A 316 8.93 6.07 -5.30
N PRO A 317 8.49 6.36 -6.54
CA PRO A 317 8.90 7.57 -7.25
C PRO A 317 8.44 8.87 -6.54
N GLU A 318 7.26 8.86 -5.90
CA GLU A 318 6.83 10.01 -5.09
C GLU A 318 7.69 10.21 -3.84
N TYR A 319 8.18 9.13 -3.24
CA TYR A 319 9.05 9.19 -2.06
C TYR A 319 10.44 9.70 -2.45
N GLN A 320 10.94 9.28 -3.61
CA GLN A 320 12.18 9.81 -4.19
C GLN A 320 12.04 11.31 -4.43
N LEU A 321 10.97 11.75 -5.12
CA LEU A 321 10.75 13.15 -5.47
C LEU A 321 10.70 14.04 -4.23
N ILE A 322 9.90 13.70 -3.22
CA ILE A 322 9.82 14.49 -1.99
C ILE A 322 11.14 14.45 -1.20
N SER A 323 11.86 13.33 -1.23
CA SER A 323 13.17 13.24 -0.56
C SER A 323 14.18 14.18 -1.20
N LEU A 324 14.21 14.28 -2.53
CA LEU A 324 15.04 15.26 -3.24
C LEU A 324 14.64 16.69 -2.91
N VAL A 325 13.34 17.01 -2.83
CA VAL A 325 12.87 18.34 -2.41
C VAL A 325 13.38 18.67 -1.00
N VAL A 326 13.30 17.73 -0.07
CA VAL A 326 13.80 17.93 1.30
C VAL A 326 15.32 18.13 1.32
N ILE A 327 16.08 17.32 0.57
CA ILE A 327 17.55 17.46 0.48
C ILE A 327 17.93 18.81 -0.15
N ALA A 328 17.30 19.20 -1.25
CA ALA A 328 17.51 20.49 -1.89
C ALA A 328 17.17 21.66 -0.95
N THR A 329 16.11 21.51 -0.15
CA THR A 329 15.75 22.48 0.90
C THR A 329 16.82 22.53 1.98
N LYS A 330 17.35 21.39 2.45
CA LYS A 330 18.42 21.39 3.45
C LYS A 330 19.73 22.00 2.94
N LEU A 331 20.06 21.81 1.67
CA LEU A 331 21.27 22.34 1.04
C LEU A 331 21.20 23.87 0.87
N SER A 332 20.05 24.37 0.40
CA SER A 332 19.84 25.79 0.14
C SER A 332 19.40 26.59 1.38
N GLN A 333 18.56 25.99 2.22
CA GLN A 333 17.84 26.59 3.33
C GLN A 333 17.92 25.67 4.57
N PRO A 334 19.07 25.58 5.23
CA PRO A 334 19.22 24.70 6.39
C PRO A 334 18.30 25.13 7.55
N PHE A 335 17.85 24.15 8.35
CA PHE A 335 16.95 24.34 9.50
C PHE A 335 17.66 24.81 10.78
N ASP A 336 18.91 25.27 10.67
CA ASP A 336 19.73 25.72 11.79
C ASP A 336 19.76 27.25 11.89
N ASP A 337 20.26 27.75 13.03
CA ASP A 337 20.44 29.19 13.27
C ASP A 337 21.81 29.70 12.77
N ILE A 338 22.63 28.84 12.16
CA ILE A 338 23.97 29.20 11.66
C ILE A 338 23.85 30.16 10.46
N VAL A 339 24.57 31.28 10.53
CA VAL A 339 24.62 32.25 9.44
C VAL A 339 25.66 31.78 8.42
N ARG A 340 25.22 31.59 7.18
CA ARG A 340 26.08 31.28 6.03
C ARG A 340 26.08 32.48 5.10
N HIS A 341 27.24 32.79 4.51
CA HIS A 341 27.40 33.96 3.65
C HIS A 341 27.51 33.53 2.18
N PRO A 342 26.57 33.92 1.31
CA PRO A 342 26.65 33.60 -0.11
C PRO A 342 27.84 34.29 -0.78
N ASP A 343 28.27 33.74 -1.91
CA ASP A 343 29.38 34.30 -2.70
C ASP A 343 28.96 35.57 -3.48
N SER A 344 27.68 35.67 -3.84
CA SER A 344 27.13 36.75 -4.66
C SER A 344 25.68 37.07 -4.26
N ASP A 345 25.23 38.30 -4.50
CA ASP A 345 23.82 38.69 -4.38
C ASP A 345 22.90 37.93 -5.35
N LEU A 346 23.47 37.36 -6.42
CA LEU A 346 22.75 36.52 -7.39
C LEU A 346 22.64 35.05 -6.95
N ASP A 347 23.26 34.67 -5.83
CA ASP A 347 23.20 33.31 -5.31
C ASP A 347 21.77 33.00 -4.85
N PRO A 348 21.18 31.85 -5.23
CA PRO A 348 19.84 31.44 -4.78
C PRO A 348 19.71 31.35 -3.25
N THR A 349 20.83 31.23 -2.53
CA THR A 349 20.85 31.18 -1.06
C THR A 349 20.88 32.54 -0.39
N ALA A 350 20.99 33.64 -1.15
CA ALA A 350 20.97 35.01 -0.61
C ALA A 350 19.64 35.35 0.08
N ALA A 351 18.53 34.78 -0.37
CA ALA A 351 17.24 34.88 0.31
C ALA A 351 17.04 33.71 1.27
N ARG A 352 17.13 33.95 2.59
CA ARG A 352 16.95 32.93 3.63
C ARG A 352 15.51 32.86 4.13
N ILE A 353 14.99 31.64 4.30
CA ILE A 353 13.69 31.39 4.93
C ILE A 353 13.79 31.61 6.44
N ASN A 354 12.86 32.41 6.98
CA ASN A 354 12.67 32.50 8.42
C ASN A 354 11.78 31.33 8.89
N TRP A 355 12.40 30.25 9.35
CA TRP A 355 11.69 29.02 9.73
C TRP A 355 10.64 29.19 10.83
N LYS A 356 10.83 30.12 11.78
CA LYS A 356 9.83 30.40 12.82
C LYS A 356 8.57 31.06 12.24
N LYS A 357 8.76 32.04 11.35
CA LYS A 357 7.65 32.68 10.64
C LYS A 357 6.99 31.72 9.64
N TRP A 358 7.79 30.93 8.94
CA TRP A 358 7.31 29.86 8.06
C TRP A 358 6.42 28.89 8.83
N GLN A 359 6.87 28.42 10.00
CA GLN A 359 6.08 27.52 10.84
C GLN A 359 4.77 28.15 11.28
N ASN A 360 4.74 29.45 11.62
CA ASN A 360 3.49 30.13 11.98
C ASN A 360 2.52 30.29 10.80
N ILE A 361 3.02 30.55 9.59
CA ILE A 361 2.21 30.67 8.37
C ILE A 361 1.71 29.29 7.93
N MET A 362 2.56 28.28 8.07
CA MET A 362 2.28 26.92 7.61
C MET A 362 1.54 26.08 8.64
N ALA A 363 1.61 26.46 9.92
CA ALA A 363 0.75 25.93 10.96
C ALA A 363 -0.70 26.20 10.54
N GLU A 364 -1.46 25.12 10.47
CA GLU A 364 -2.90 25.23 10.31
C GLU A 364 -3.44 25.90 11.57
N ASN A 365 -4.14 27.02 11.40
CA ASN A 365 -4.83 27.69 12.51
C ASN A 365 -5.62 26.62 13.28
N PRO A 366 -5.55 26.59 14.62
CA PRO A 366 -6.36 25.68 15.40
C PRO A 366 -7.82 25.97 15.06
N SER A 367 -8.44 25.06 14.31
CA SER A 367 -9.88 25.10 14.08
C SER A 367 -10.54 25.05 15.45
N GLN A 368 -11.59 25.84 15.65
CA GLN A 368 -12.34 25.86 16.91
C GLN A 368 -12.95 24.47 17.22
N GLY A 369 -13.06 23.62 16.20
CA GLY A 369 -13.55 22.25 16.23
C GLY A 369 -12.58 21.22 15.62
N LEU A 370 -13.08 20.00 15.38
CA LEU A 370 -12.26 18.90 14.88
C LEU A 370 -11.98 19.02 13.38
N LYS A 371 -10.80 18.59 12.94
CA LYS A 371 -10.49 18.54 11.52
C LYS A 371 -11.15 17.33 10.88
N ARG A 372 -11.74 17.55 9.71
CA ARG A 372 -12.33 16.48 8.91
C ARG A 372 -11.28 15.43 8.55
N GLY A 373 -11.57 14.18 8.88
CA GLY A 373 -10.69 13.01 8.78
C GLY A 373 -9.89 12.67 10.05
N ASP A 374 -9.79 13.58 11.02
CA ASP A 374 -9.17 13.29 12.31
C ASP A 374 -10.16 12.62 13.29
N GLU A 375 -11.47 12.61 12.98
CA GLU A 375 -12.50 12.00 13.83
C GLU A 375 -12.31 10.49 14.00
N ILE A 376 -11.80 9.80 12.97
CA ILE A 376 -11.47 8.37 13.00
C ILE A 376 -10.29 8.06 13.93
N LYS A 377 -9.42 9.05 14.18
CA LYS A 377 -8.19 8.85 14.98
C LYS A 377 -8.45 8.97 16.48
N ILE A 378 -9.60 9.52 16.88
CA ILE A 378 -9.94 9.74 18.28
C ILE A 378 -10.02 8.39 18.99
N THR A 379 -9.25 8.25 20.07
CA THR A 379 -9.33 7.12 20.99
C THR A 379 -10.18 7.46 22.21
N ASP A 380 -10.65 6.44 22.94
CA ASP A 380 -11.46 6.62 24.15
C ASP A 380 -10.81 7.57 25.18
N GLY A 381 -9.47 7.59 25.24
CA GLY A 381 -8.72 8.48 26.15
C GLY A 381 -8.68 9.94 25.69
N ASP A 382 -8.84 10.21 24.40
CA ASP A 382 -8.81 11.56 23.84
C ASP A 382 -10.15 12.28 24.05
N VAL A 383 -11.26 11.53 24.13
CA VAL A 383 -12.62 12.05 24.39
C VAL A 383 -12.64 12.93 25.65
N PHE A 384 -11.87 12.57 26.68
CA PHE A 384 -11.79 13.34 27.93
C PHE A 384 -11.05 14.68 27.81
N LYS A 385 -10.27 14.89 26.74
CA LYS A 385 -9.47 16.10 26.51
C LYS A 385 -10.10 17.05 25.49
N MET A 386 -11.19 16.64 24.85
CA MET A 386 -11.84 17.39 23.78
C MET A 386 -12.61 18.60 24.32
N THR A 387 -12.60 19.70 23.57
CA THR A 387 -13.47 20.85 23.84
C THR A 387 -14.92 20.51 23.46
N GLY A 388 -15.90 21.27 23.98
CA GLY A 388 -17.31 21.07 23.64
C GLY A 388 -17.58 21.08 22.12
N ALA A 389 -16.98 22.04 21.40
CA ALA A 389 -17.10 22.12 19.94
C ALA A 389 -16.47 20.92 19.22
N GLN A 390 -15.31 20.44 19.69
CA GLN A 390 -14.68 19.23 19.14
C GLN A 390 -15.54 17.98 19.38
N MET A 391 -16.23 17.91 20.52
CA MET A 391 -17.14 16.83 20.85
C MET A 391 -18.40 16.87 19.98
N ASP A 392 -18.98 18.06 19.76
CA ASP A 392 -20.12 18.23 18.86
C ASP A 392 -19.77 17.83 17.42
N ASP A 393 -18.60 18.24 16.91
CA ASP A 393 -18.12 17.85 15.58
C ASP A 393 -17.91 16.34 15.47
N TRP A 394 -17.30 15.73 16.49
CA TRP A 394 -17.11 14.28 16.52
C TRP A 394 -18.45 13.53 16.59
N MET A 395 -19.41 14.01 17.39
CA MET A 395 -20.75 13.43 17.48
C MET A 395 -21.53 13.61 16.17
N ASN A 396 -21.38 14.74 15.49
CA ASN A 396 -21.97 14.99 14.18
C ASN A 396 -21.37 14.08 13.11
N TRP A 397 -20.05 13.94 13.08
CA TRP A 397 -19.37 12.98 12.21
C TRP A 397 -19.79 11.56 12.54
N TYR A 398 -19.87 11.19 13.82
CA TYR A 398 -20.30 9.87 14.24
C TYR A 398 -21.76 9.61 13.86
N HIS A 399 -22.62 10.62 13.93
CA HIS A 399 -24.00 10.52 13.51
C HIS A 399 -24.12 10.32 11.99
N THR A 400 -23.48 11.18 11.20
CA THR A 400 -23.55 11.10 9.72
C THR A 400 -22.89 9.82 9.19
N THR A 401 -21.78 9.43 9.80
CA THR A 401 -20.99 8.28 9.42
C THR A 401 -21.62 7.01 9.97
N TRP A 402 -21.84 6.90 11.28
CA TRP A 402 -22.16 5.65 11.98
C TRP A 402 -23.64 5.38 12.24
N ILE A 403 -24.41 6.41 12.60
CA ILE A 403 -25.81 6.25 13.00
C ILE A 403 -26.69 6.12 11.74
N LEU A 404 -27.36 4.98 11.64
CA LEU A 404 -28.44 4.76 10.69
C LEU A 404 -29.72 5.41 11.21
N GLU A 405 -30.62 5.76 10.30
CA GLU A 405 -32.00 6.32 10.41
C GLU A 405 -32.96 5.63 11.42
N LEU A 406 -32.46 4.97 12.46
CA LEU A 406 -33.24 4.33 13.53
C LEU A 406 -33.83 5.37 14.49
N PHE A 407 -33.21 6.55 14.60
CA PHE A 407 -33.72 7.68 15.37
C PHE A 407 -33.54 8.95 14.56
N PRO A 408 -34.57 9.40 13.82
CA PRO A 408 -34.51 10.66 13.08
C PRO A 408 -34.40 11.82 14.08
N LEU A 409 -33.19 12.34 14.23
CA LEU A 409 -32.97 13.67 14.79
C LEU A 409 -33.37 14.71 13.73
N PRO A 410 -33.81 15.92 14.13
CA PRO A 410 -34.03 16.99 13.15
C PRO A 410 -32.78 17.16 12.30
N ASP A 411 -32.94 17.21 10.98
CA ASP A 411 -31.86 17.44 10.01
C ASP A 411 -31.09 18.67 10.47
N ILE A 412 -29.94 18.44 11.13
CA ILE A 412 -28.94 19.48 11.31
C ILE A 412 -28.49 19.72 9.88
N SER A 413 -28.98 20.82 9.31
CA SER A 413 -28.72 21.23 7.93
C SER A 413 -27.27 20.95 7.62
N VAL A 414 -27.03 20.00 6.72
CA VAL A 414 -25.69 19.66 6.26
C VAL A 414 -25.23 20.84 5.39
N GLU A 415 -24.83 21.95 6.02
CA GLU A 415 -24.06 23.02 5.38
C GLU A 415 -22.65 22.51 4.99
N THR A 416 -22.31 21.27 5.36
CA THR A 416 -20.99 20.63 5.23
C THR A 416 -20.58 20.28 3.79
N THR A 417 -21.37 20.63 2.78
CA THR A 417 -20.93 20.63 1.36
C THR A 417 -20.39 21.98 0.90
N LEU A 418 -20.27 22.99 1.79
CA LEU A 418 -19.36 24.10 1.53
C LEU A 418 -17.96 23.51 1.47
N GLY A 419 -17.42 23.42 0.25
CA GLY A 419 -16.13 22.82 -0.04
C GLY A 419 -15.09 23.32 0.96
N ILE A 420 -14.25 22.40 1.43
CA ILE A 420 -13.04 22.76 2.17
C ILE A 420 -12.28 23.72 1.25
N VAL A 421 -12.40 25.01 1.52
CA VAL A 421 -11.52 26.02 0.94
C VAL A 421 -10.22 25.81 1.71
N ASP A 422 -9.46 24.79 1.33
CA ASP A 422 -8.07 24.71 1.73
C ASP A 422 -7.48 26.08 1.37
N PRO A 423 -6.82 26.78 2.32
CA PRO A 423 -6.26 28.09 2.06
C PRO A 423 -5.40 28.00 0.80
N ASP A 424 -5.69 28.87 -0.17
CA ASP A 424 -5.07 28.82 -1.49
C ASP A 424 -3.54 28.68 -1.32
N PRO A 425 -2.94 27.54 -1.74
CA PRO A 425 -1.53 27.26 -1.50
C PRO A 425 -0.64 28.34 -2.11
N ILE A 426 -1.13 29.04 -3.15
CA ILE A 426 -0.43 30.17 -3.77
C ILE A 426 -0.36 31.37 -2.81
N ASN A 427 -1.43 31.69 -2.10
CA ASN A 427 -1.45 32.81 -1.16
C ASN A 427 -0.56 32.52 0.06
N ARG A 428 -0.58 31.28 0.57
CA ARG A 428 0.33 30.83 1.63
C ARG A 428 1.80 30.94 1.20
N ALA A 429 2.12 30.49 -0.02
CA ALA A 429 3.47 30.62 -0.56
C ALA A 429 3.91 32.08 -0.68
N LYS A 430 3.01 32.98 -1.16
CA LYS A 430 3.28 34.42 -1.22
C LYS A 430 3.52 35.03 0.17
N GLU A 431 2.78 34.62 1.18
CA GLU A 431 3.00 35.07 2.56
C GLU A 431 4.36 34.62 3.09
N VAL A 432 4.76 33.37 2.85
CA VAL A 432 6.09 32.88 3.18
C VAL A 432 7.16 33.71 2.47
N HIS A 433 7.01 33.96 1.17
CA HIS A 433 7.99 34.72 0.38
C HIS A 433 8.17 36.16 0.88
N LYS A 434 7.11 36.79 1.41
CA LYS A 434 7.22 38.12 2.06
C LYS A 434 8.06 38.10 3.35
N THR A 435 8.24 36.94 3.97
CA THR A 435 9.00 36.80 5.22
C THR A 435 10.47 36.41 5.03
N LEU A 436 10.91 36.28 3.77
CA LEU A 436 12.31 35.98 3.45
C LEU A 436 13.24 37.10 3.94
N THR A 437 14.39 36.69 4.47
CA THR A 437 15.43 37.59 4.99
C THR A 437 16.63 37.56 4.05
N LEU A 438 17.07 38.72 3.58
CA LEU A 438 18.26 38.84 2.72
C LEU A 438 19.53 38.71 3.55
N GLN A 439 20.44 37.85 3.09
CA GLN A 439 21.78 37.69 3.63
C GLN A 439 22.76 38.56 2.83
N LYS A 440 23.73 39.16 3.53
CA LYS A 440 24.78 39.94 2.88
C LYS A 440 25.86 38.98 2.35
N PRO A 441 26.26 39.10 1.07
CA PRO A 441 27.34 38.31 0.53
C PRO A 441 28.66 38.69 1.18
N ALA A 442 29.56 37.72 1.31
CA ALA A 442 30.93 37.93 1.73
C ALA A 442 31.86 37.58 0.56
N ALA A 443 32.68 38.54 0.12
CA ALA A 443 33.62 38.33 -0.97
C ALA A 443 34.56 37.14 -0.67
N ARG A 444 35.07 36.49 -1.72
CA ARG A 444 36.17 35.53 -1.57
C ARG A 444 37.41 36.27 -1.08
N VAL A 445 37.84 35.95 0.13
CA VAL A 445 39.17 36.30 0.65
C VAL A 445 40.06 35.10 0.39
N ASP A 446 41.31 35.33 -0.06
CA ASP A 446 42.27 34.29 -0.41
C ASP A 446 42.52 33.30 0.77
N ASP A 447 42.99 32.11 0.41
CA ASP A 447 42.98 30.87 1.22
C ASP A 447 43.65 30.92 2.61
N GLU A 448 44.38 31.99 2.94
CA GLU A 448 45.12 32.13 4.20
C GLU A 448 44.25 32.62 5.38
N GLU A 449 43.06 33.19 5.13
CA GLU A 449 42.12 33.68 6.16
C GLU A 449 40.79 32.88 6.23
N ARG A 450 40.76 31.61 5.80
CA ARG A 450 39.54 30.75 5.83
C ARG A 450 38.94 30.48 7.22
N GLY A 451 39.54 30.97 8.29
CA GLY A 451 39.13 30.69 9.67
C GLY A 451 37.89 31.46 10.13
N GLY A 452 36.72 31.31 9.47
CA GLY A 452 35.47 31.78 10.09
C GLY A 452 34.24 31.97 9.20
N ILE A 453 34.38 32.03 7.86
CA ILE A 453 33.23 32.26 6.96
C ILE A 453 32.65 30.91 6.53
N VAL A 454 31.47 30.56 7.03
CA VAL A 454 30.74 29.36 6.61
C VAL A 454 29.96 29.66 5.34
N ARG A 455 30.14 28.84 4.31
CA ARG A 455 29.45 28.98 3.01
C ARG A 455 28.14 28.19 2.95
N PRO A 456 27.18 28.59 2.10
CA PRO A 456 26.00 27.79 1.81
C PRO A 456 26.36 26.36 1.38
N GLY A 457 25.66 25.36 1.92
CA GLY A 457 25.99 23.95 1.70
C GLY A 457 27.05 23.37 2.66
N GLU A 458 27.85 24.19 3.34
CA GLU A 458 28.76 23.72 4.39
C GLU A 458 28.02 23.41 5.70
N MET A 459 28.62 22.55 6.52
CA MET A 459 28.04 22.07 7.77
C MET A 459 26.70 21.34 7.58
N TYR A 460 26.55 20.57 6.49
CA TYR A 460 25.36 19.79 6.21
C TYR A 460 25.10 18.72 7.27
N ARG A 461 23.97 18.83 7.99
CA ARG A 461 23.57 17.85 9.01
C ARG A 461 22.60 16.81 8.45
N ARG A 462 22.91 15.53 8.67
CA ARG A 462 22.02 14.40 8.38
C ARG A 462 21.21 14.03 9.62
N TYR A 463 19.94 13.68 9.41
CA TYR A 463 19.03 13.27 10.47
C TYR A 463 18.65 11.81 10.25
N ARG A 464 18.92 10.95 11.24
CA ARG A 464 18.63 9.51 11.17
C ARG A 464 17.27 9.18 11.77
N THR A 465 16.92 9.87 12.85
CA THR A 465 15.70 9.62 13.63
C THR A 465 14.87 10.90 13.76
N VAL A 466 13.60 10.73 14.12
CA VAL A 466 12.68 11.86 14.33
C VAL A 466 13.11 12.73 15.53
N GLU A 467 13.78 12.15 16.51
CA GLU A 467 14.25 12.84 17.72
C GLU A 467 15.40 13.81 17.45
N GLU A 468 16.19 13.57 16.40
CA GLU A 468 17.29 14.44 16.00
C GLU A 468 16.84 15.71 15.25
N LEU A 469 15.55 15.78 14.86
CA LEU A 469 15.01 16.91 14.10
C LEU A 469 14.77 18.13 15.00
N PRO A 470 15.29 19.32 14.62
CA PRO A 470 14.85 20.59 15.19
C PRO A 470 13.33 20.77 15.05
N GLU A 471 12.72 21.58 15.91
CA GLU A 471 11.26 21.81 15.91
C GLU A 471 10.73 22.29 14.54
N SER A 472 11.44 23.25 13.92
CA SER A 472 11.13 23.75 12.58
C SER A 472 11.25 22.66 11.51
N ALA A 473 12.31 21.85 11.57
CA ALA A 473 12.51 20.73 10.65
C ALA A 473 11.42 19.67 10.83
N LYS A 474 11.01 19.38 12.08
CA LYS A 474 9.94 18.43 12.36
C LYS A 474 8.62 18.89 11.74
N ALA A 475 8.26 20.16 11.90
CA ALA A 475 7.07 20.74 11.27
C ALA A 475 7.14 20.66 9.74
N PHE A 476 8.31 20.96 9.15
CA PHE A 476 8.52 20.86 7.70
C PHE A 476 8.37 19.43 7.17
N TYR A 477 9.05 18.46 7.80
CA TYR A 477 8.95 17.06 7.41
C TYR A 477 7.53 16.53 7.62
N GLU A 478 6.80 16.99 8.64
CA GLU A 478 5.41 16.58 8.85
C GLU A 478 4.49 17.05 7.71
N ILE A 479 4.62 18.30 7.28
CA ILE A 479 3.84 18.83 6.14
C ILE A 479 4.23 18.12 4.84
N ALA A 480 5.53 17.89 4.60
CA ALA A 480 6.01 17.14 3.45
C ALA A 480 5.48 15.69 3.45
N ALA A 481 5.46 15.03 4.61
CA ALA A 481 4.93 13.67 4.76
C ALA A 481 3.41 13.63 4.52
N LYS A 482 2.66 14.62 5.01
CA LYS A 482 1.23 14.78 4.73
C LYS A 482 0.95 14.98 3.24
N ASN A 483 1.79 15.72 2.52
CA ASN A 483 1.63 15.96 1.08
C ASN A 483 1.78 14.72 0.21
N VAL A 484 2.57 13.73 0.65
CA VAL A 484 2.77 12.44 -0.05
C VAL A 484 1.92 11.31 0.55
N GLY A 485 1.26 11.56 1.68
CA GLY A 485 0.46 10.57 2.38
C GLY A 485 1.33 9.49 3.03
N THR A 486 2.38 9.87 3.74
CA THR A 486 3.27 8.94 4.47
C THR A 486 3.43 9.39 5.94
N SER A 487 4.02 8.54 6.78
CA SER A 487 4.38 8.92 8.14
C SER A 487 5.69 9.70 8.18
N LEU A 488 5.83 10.54 9.21
CA LEU A 488 7.04 11.32 9.47
C LEU A 488 8.30 10.43 9.53
N GLU A 489 8.24 9.34 10.28
CA GLU A 489 9.34 8.37 10.42
C GLU A 489 9.80 7.80 9.08
N ARG A 490 8.85 7.46 8.20
CA ARG A 490 9.15 6.89 6.89
C ARG A 490 9.77 7.91 5.95
N LEU A 491 9.32 9.17 6.03
CA LEU A 491 9.94 10.24 5.25
C LEU A 491 11.37 10.50 5.72
N VAL A 492 11.62 10.60 7.03
CA VAL A 492 12.97 10.77 7.59
C VAL A 492 13.89 9.64 7.11
N HIS A 493 13.42 8.40 7.19
CA HIS A 493 14.17 7.25 6.69
C HIS A 493 14.43 7.35 5.17
N GLY A 494 13.41 7.72 4.37
CA GLY A 494 13.56 7.91 2.93
C GLY A 494 14.60 8.97 2.56
N VAL A 495 14.57 10.12 3.24
CA VAL A 495 15.56 11.20 3.07
C VAL A 495 16.95 10.70 3.46
N PHE A 496 17.10 10.04 4.61
CA PHE A 496 18.39 9.51 5.02
C PHE A 496 18.98 8.49 4.03
N THR A 497 18.13 7.61 3.47
CA THR A 497 18.60 6.64 2.46
C THR A 497 19.04 7.30 1.15
N THR A 498 18.37 8.37 0.72
CA THR A 498 18.74 9.12 -0.50
C THR A 498 20.01 9.95 -0.26
N GLU A 499 20.19 10.51 0.95
CA GLU A 499 21.46 11.15 1.36
C GLU A 499 22.65 10.19 1.31
N ILE A 500 22.49 8.93 1.76
CA ILE A 500 23.53 7.92 1.67
C ILE A 500 23.87 7.61 0.19
N GLN A 501 22.88 7.59 -0.70
CA GLN A 501 23.14 7.37 -2.13
C GLN A 501 23.93 8.53 -2.74
N LEU A 502 23.59 9.76 -2.36
CA LEU A 502 24.32 10.96 -2.78
C LEU A 502 25.77 10.95 -2.27
N GLU A 503 26.00 10.52 -1.03
CA GLU A 503 27.35 10.37 -0.48
C GLU A 503 28.18 9.33 -1.24
N LYS A 504 27.59 8.18 -1.55
CA LYS A 504 28.26 7.16 -2.35
C LYS A 504 28.66 7.71 -3.71
N TRP A 505 27.75 8.41 -4.38
CA TRP A 505 28.04 9.07 -5.65
C TRP A 505 29.20 10.06 -5.53
N MET A 506 29.22 10.92 -4.49
CA MET A 506 30.32 11.87 -4.27
C MET A 506 31.67 11.16 -4.04
N LEU A 507 31.68 10.05 -3.32
CA LEU A 507 32.90 9.27 -3.08
C LEU A 507 33.40 8.59 -4.35
N ASP A 508 32.49 8.06 -5.17
CA ASP A 508 32.84 7.45 -6.45
C ASP A 508 33.38 8.49 -7.43
N GLU A 509 32.81 9.69 -7.45
CA GLU A 509 33.31 10.78 -8.31
C GLU A 509 34.71 11.25 -7.88
N ARG A 510 34.93 11.48 -6.58
CA ARG A 510 36.30 11.79 -6.07
C ARG A 510 37.30 10.70 -6.40
N ARG A 511 36.87 9.43 -6.39
CA ARG A 511 37.75 8.31 -6.77
C ARG A 511 38.12 8.39 -8.25
N LYS A 512 37.17 8.71 -9.15
CA LYS A 512 37.46 8.89 -10.58
C LYS A 512 38.41 10.07 -10.80
N ASP A 513 38.17 11.21 -10.15
CA ASP A 513 39.05 12.38 -10.28
C ASP A 513 40.50 12.05 -9.88
N LEU A 514 40.69 11.26 -8.82
CA LEU A 514 42.01 10.81 -8.40
C LEU A 514 42.65 9.86 -9.43
N LEU A 515 41.88 8.94 -10.00
CA LEU A 515 42.36 8.03 -11.05
C LEU A 515 42.74 8.79 -12.33
N GLU A 516 41.94 9.79 -12.73
CA GLU A 516 42.24 10.64 -13.89
C GLU A 516 43.51 11.49 -13.65
N GLN A 517 43.71 12.01 -12.43
CA GLN A 517 44.94 12.72 -12.08
C GLN A 517 46.17 11.79 -12.05
N GLU A 518 46.02 10.53 -11.63
CA GLU A 518 47.07 9.52 -11.67
C GLU A 518 47.42 9.12 -13.12
N GLU A 519 46.42 8.97 -14.01
CA GLU A 519 46.64 8.68 -15.44
C GLU A 519 47.34 9.84 -16.17
N VAL A 520 46.95 11.09 -15.91
CA VAL A 520 47.63 12.28 -16.46
C VAL A 520 49.05 12.42 -15.90
N GLY A 521 49.24 12.11 -14.60
CA GLY A 521 50.55 12.10 -13.96
C GLY A 521 51.50 11.01 -14.46
N ASN A 522 50.98 9.83 -14.84
CA ASN A 522 51.78 8.75 -15.44
C ASN A 522 52.07 9.01 -16.93
N GLY A 523 51.15 9.63 -17.67
CA GLY A 523 51.38 10.06 -19.05
C GLY A 523 52.49 11.12 -19.17
N GLN A 524 52.59 12.06 -18.22
CA GLN A 524 53.69 13.04 -18.16
C GLN A 524 55.03 12.43 -17.72
N LYS A 525 55.04 11.31 -16.99
CA LYS A 525 56.27 10.57 -16.64
C LYS A 525 56.80 9.72 -17.80
N GLY A 526 55.91 9.19 -18.66
CA GLY A 526 56.31 8.52 -19.89
C GLY A 526 57.02 9.46 -20.89
N TRP A 527 56.49 10.68 -21.06
CA TRP A 527 57.10 11.68 -21.95
C TRP A 527 58.43 12.27 -21.44
N LYS A 528 58.72 12.18 -20.14
CA LYS A 528 60.02 12.59 -19.57
C LYS A 528 61.08 11.50 -19.64
N HIS A 529 60.70 10.24 -19.89
CA HIS A 529 61.66 9.14 -20.04
C HIS A 529 62.15 9.03 -21.50
N ASP A 530 61.30 9.34 -22.48
CA ASP A 530 61.67 9.31 -23.92
C ASP A 530 62.43 10.57 -24.40
N ALA A 531 62.53 11.64 -23.60
CA ALA A 531 63.22 12.88 -23.98
C ALA A 531 64.68 12.96 -23.49
N ASN A 532 65.18 11.95 -22.79
CA ASN A 532 66.52 11.94 -22.17
C ASN A 532 67.46 10.83 -22.71
N GLU A 533 67.09 10.10 -23.76
CA GLU A 533 67.92 9.04 -24.36
C GLU A 533 68.58 9.41 -25.71
N ASP A 534 68.39 10.63 -26.22
CA ASP A 534 68.84 11.02 -27.57
C ASP A 534 70.04 12.00 -27.63
N ASP A 535 70.87 12.13 -26.59
CA ASP A 535 71.93 13.16 -26.58
C ASP A 535 73.34 12.69 -26.11
N ASP A 536 73.66 11.40 -26.25
CA ASP A 536 75.03 10.89 -25.99
C ASP A 536 75.43 9.79 -26.99
N GLN A 537 75.74 10.15 -28.25
CA GLN A 537 76.59 9.35 -29.15
C GLN A 537 76.94 10.07 -30.47
N GLU A 538 77.75 11.13 -30.40
CA GLU A 538 78.50 11.57 -31.58
C GLU A 538 79.82 12.23 -31.18
N GLU A 539 80.86 11.42 -30.96
CA GLU A 539 82.29 11.78 -31.12
C GLU A 539 83.17 10.58 -30.70
N ASP A 540 83.50 9.69 -31.63
CA ASP A 540 84.91 9.54 -32.03
C ASP A 540 85.07 8.52 -33.17
N ARG A 541 85.71 9.01 -34.24
CA ARG A 541 86.27 8.22 -35.33
C ARG A 541 87.76 7.96 -35.03
N ASN A 542 88.21 6.81 -35.52
CA ASN A 542 89.59 6.43 -35.88
C ASN A 542 90.42 5.62 -34.87
N GLN A 543 90.44 4.30 -35.09
CA GLN A 543 91.65 3.49 -35.33
C GLN A 543 91.18 2.08 -35.78
N GLU A 544 91.50 1.67 -37.01
CA GLU A 544 92.51 0.62 -37.33
C GLU A 544 92.12 -0.73 -36.71
N GLU A 545 92.05 -1.87 -37.37
CA GLU A 545 92.50 -2.35 -38.68
C GLU A 545 92.02 -3.82 -38.75
N ILE A 546 91.95 -4.38 -39.97
CA ILE A 546 92.30 -5.79 -40.28
C ILE A 546 91.26 -6.93 -40.11
N ASN A 547 91.06 -7.56 -41.28
CA ASN A 547 90.65 -8.91 -41.66
C ASN A 547 89.16 -9.25 -41.75
N ASP A 548 88.60 -9.47 -42.94
CA ASP A 548 88.85 -10.43 -44.06
C ASP A 548 87.98 -11.70 -43.93
N GLU A 549 87.42 -12.08 -45.08
CA GLU A 549 86.79 -13.37 -45.41
C GLU A 549 85.40 -13.65 -44.81
N ARG A 550 84.40 -14.21 -45.52
CA ARG A 550 84.17 -14.57 -46.92
C ARG A 550 82.74 -15.16 -46.98
N ASP A 551 82.19 -15.18 -48.20
CA ASP A 551 81.24 -16.16 -48.74
C ASP A 551 79.77 -16.08 -48.25
N GLU A 552 78.87 -15.59 -49.12
CA GLU A 552 78.01 -16.39 -50.02
C GLU A 552 76.93 -17.17 -49.24
N ASP A 553 75.67 -16.73 -49.29
CA ASP A 553 74.73 -17.13 -50.35
C ASP A 553 73.29 -16.67 -50.04
N SER A 554 72.60 -16.28 -51.11
CA SER A 554 71.15 -16.05 -51.21
C SER A 554 70.41 -17.41 -51.34
N PRO A 555 69.08 -17.50 -51.57
CA PRO A 555 67.96 -16.59 -51.30
C PRO A 555 66.71 -17.30 -50.68
N MET A 556 65.67 -16.48 -50.43
CA MET A 556 64.22 -16.76 -50.51
C MET A 556 63.70 -18.21 -50.55
N LYS A 557 62.65 -18.47 -49.76
CA LYS A 557 61.35 -18.93 -50.27
C LYS A 557 60.23 -18.80 -49.23
N GLU A 558 59.13 -18.22 -49.73
CA GLU A 558 57.69 -18.38 -49.41
C GLU A 558 57.19 -18.25 -47.97
#